data_AF-A0A3L7SZ64-F1
#
_entry.id   AF-A0A3L7SZ64-F1
#
_cell.length_a   1.000
_cell.length_b   1.000
_cell.length_c   1.000
_cell.angle_alpha   90.00
_cell.angle_beta   90.00
_cell.angle_gamma   90.00
#
_symmetry.space_group_name_H-M   'P 1'
#
loop_
_entity.id
_entity.type
_entity.pdbx_description
1 polymer ?
#
loop_
_entity_poly.entity_id
_entity_poly.type
_entity_poly.pdbx_seq_one_letter_code
_entity_poly.pdbx_strand_id
1 'polypeptide(L)'
;MKINYEWPGIDEIRSSVNEKERVKEFLPGLFHFSLPLIVWMASLAGIIFAPWWAKIILGLVNGHAIGVMLIIGHDALHGILFPKRWMNRLAGRISMAPAFHPVTSWVHSHNGLHHGFTNIKGKDAGFPPLNLQEYRALSFLGKISCRISRSWYGCGWLYITEMWFKWEFFPNASRAPKNPKAFLRDRLQLFALFVAWISLLI
;
A
#
# COMPACT_ATOMS: atom_id res chain seq x y z
N MET A 1 31.76 20.89 21.05
CA MET A 1 32.05 20.70 19.62
C MET A 1 30.80 21.09 18.82
N LYS A 2 30.78 22.28 18.19
CA LYS A 2 29.72 22.65 17.24
C LYS A 2 30.14 22.09 15.89
N ILE A 3 29.40 21.13 15.37
CA ILE A 3 29.57 20.66 13.99
C ILE A 3 28.90 21.72 13.11
N ASN A 4 29.70 22.56 12.45
CA ASN A 4 29.20 23.45 11.40
C ASN A 4 29.01 22.60 10.15
N TYR A 5 27.77 22.18 9.87
CA TYR A 5 27.42 21.50 8.64
C TYR A 5 26.89 22.54 7.66
N GLU A 6 27.60 22.77 6.55
CA GLU A 6 27.03 23.47 5.40
C GLU A 6 26.17 22.45 4.64
N TRP A 7 24.86 22.68 4.63
CA TRP A 7 23.94 21.82 3.88
C TRP A 7 24.08 22.12 2.39
N PRO A 8 24.15 21.08 1.52
CA PRO A 8 24.24 21.29 0.09
C PRO A 8 23.03 22.06 -0.43
N GLY A 9 23.26 22.95 -1.40
CA GLY A 9 22.19 23.70 -2.05
C GLY A 9 21.25 22.78 -2.84
N ILE A 10 20.02 23.24 -3.11
CA ILE A 10 19.05 22.45 -3.91
C ILE A 10 19.63 22.05 -5.27
N ASP A 11 20.41 22.93 -5.90
CA ASP A 11 21.00 22.68 -7.22
C ASP A 11 22.13 21.67 -7.17
N GLU A 12 22.90 21.65 -6.07
CA GLU A 12 23.95 20.65 -5.82
C GLU A 12 23.36 19.26 -5.59
N ILE A 13 22.28 19.17 -4.80
CA ILE A 13 21.54 17.91 -4.63
C ILE A 13 20.97 17.46 -5.98
N ARG A 14 20.38 18.35 -6.77
CA ARG A 14 19.80 18.00 -8.08
C ARG A 14 20.88 17.54 -9.07
N SER A 15 22.02 18.21 -9.12
CA SER A 15 23.11 17.86 -10.03
C SER A 15 23.78 16.53 -9.68
N SER A 16 23.73 16.12 -8.40
CA SER A 16 24.18 14.80 -7.97
C SER A 16 23.32 13.63 -8.46
N VAL A 17 22.10 13.88 -8.96
CA VAL A 17 21.22 12.82 -9.45
C VAL A 17 21.33 12.69 -10.96
N ASN A 18 21.85 11.55 -11.41
CA ASN A 18 22.01 11.23 -12.82
C ASN A 18 20.64 11.13 -13.53
N GLU A 19 20.42 11.97 -14.54
CA GLU A 19 19.16 11.97 -15.30
C GLU A 19 18.89 10.64 -16.02
N LYS A 20 19.95 9.89 -16.38
CA LYS A 20 19.82 8.57 -17.00
C LYS A 20 19.21 7.54 -16.04
N GLU A 21 19.32 7.75 -14.73
CA GLU A 21 18.73 6.89 -13.70
C GLU A 21 17.25 7.23 -13.42
N ARG A 22 16.74 8.32 -14.00
CA ARG A 22 15.32 8.73 -13.90
C ARG A 22 14.50 8.35 -15.13
N VAL A 23 15.07 7.62 -16.08
CA VAL A 23 14.39 7.24 -17.31
C VAL A 23 13.35 6.19 -17.00
N LYS A 24 12.08 6.55 -17.22
CA LYS A 24 10.95 5.64 -17.13
C LYS A 24 10.74 5.05 -18.50
N GLU A 25 10.86 3.73 -18.59
CA GLU A 25 10.72 3.01 -19.85
C GLU A 25 9.42 2.20 -19.88
N PHE A 26 8.86 2.04 -21.06
CA PHE A 26 7.60 1.32 -21.22
C PHE A 26 7.75 -0.19 -20.98
N LEU A 27 8.78 -0.81 -21.56
CA LEU A 27 8.94 -2.27 -21.54
C LEU A 27 9.23 -2.83 -20.12
N PRO A 28 10.17 -2.26 -19.34
CA PRO A 28 10.37 -2.70 -17.97
C PRO A 28 9.13 -2.48 -17.10
N GLY A 29 8.48 -1.31 -17.21
CA GLY A 29 7.25 -1.02 -16.48
C GLY A 29 6.12 -1.99 -16.82
N LEU A 30 5.98 -2.37 -18.10
CA LEU A 30 5.01 -3.35 -18.55
C LEU A 30 5.31 -4.73 -17.96
N PHE A 31 6.56 -5.18 -17.99
CA PHE A 31 6.97 -6.47 -17.43
C PHE A 31 6.72 -6.55 -15.91
N HIS A 32 7.16 -5.53 -15.16
CA HIS A 32 6.96 -5.45 -13.72
C HIS A 32 5.49 -5.41 -13.32
N PHE A 33 4.63 -4.81 -14.15
CA PHE A 33 3.19 -4.80 -13.95
C PHE A 33 2.52 -6.13 -14.33
N SER A 34 2.81 -6.66 -15.52
CA SER A 34 2.08 -7.80 -16.08
C SER A 34 2.43 -9.11 -15.38
N LEU A 35 3.69 -9.31 -14.99
CA LEU A 35 4.12 -10.56 -14.36
C LEU A 35 3.34 -10.89 -13.07
N PRO A 36 3.34 -10.04 -12.03
CA PRO A 36 2.59 -10.35 -10.80
C PRO A 36 1.08 -10.39 -11.04
N LEU A 37 0.56 -9.59 -11.98
CA LEU A 37 -0.85 -9.65 -12.38
C LEU A 37 -1.22 -11.01 -12.98
N ILE A 38 -0.39 -11.55 -13.88
CA ILE A 38 -0.60 -12.88 -14.48
C ILE A 38 -0.48 -13.96 -13.41
N VAL A 39 0.53 -13.90 -12.53
CA VAL A 39 0.69 -14.86 -11.43
C VAL A 39 -0.53 -14.84 -10.50
N TRP A 40 -1.05 -13.66 -10.15
CA TRP A 40 -2.26 -13.54 -9.35
C TRP A 40 -3.49 -14.14 -10.06
N MET A 41 -3.74 -13.80 -11.32
CA MET A 41 -4.89 -14.33 -12.07
C MET A 41 -4.80 -15.86 -12.28
N ALA A 42 -3.61 -16.37 -12.65
CA ALA A 42 -3.39 -17.79 -12.88
C ALA A 42 -3.50 -18.60 -11.59
N SER A 43 -2.93 -18.11 -10.48
CA SER A 43 -3.07 -18.78 -9.19
C SER A 43 -4.51 -18.76 -8.68
N LEU A 44 -5.24 -17.65 -8.87
CA LEU A 44 -6.66 -17.56 -8.52
C LEU A 44 -7.51 -18.55 -9.34
N ALA A 45 -7.31 -18.60 -10.65
CA ALA A 45 -7.97 -19.59 -11.51
C ALA A 45 -7.63 -21.02 -11.10
N GLY A 46 -6.36 -21.29 -10.76
CA GLY A 46 -5.93 -22.58 -10.24
C GLY A 46 -6.65 -22.98 -8.96
N ILE A 47 -6.86 -22.05 -8.02
CA ILE A 47 -7.55 -22.32 -6.74
C ILE A 47 -8.97 -22.84 -6.97
N ILE A 48 -9.66 -22.39 -8.02
CA ILE A 48 -11.03 -22.81 -8.34
C ILE A 48 -11.07 -24.31 -8.67
N PHE A 49 -10.18 -24.77 -9.56
CA PHE A 49 -10.23 -26.12 -10.12
C PHE A 49 -9.32 -27.15 -9.42
N ALA A 50 -8.38 -26.72 -8.58
CA ALA A 50 -7.38 -27.60 -7.98
C ALA A 50 -7.93 -28.48 -6.83
N PRO A 51 -7.33 -29.65 -6.56
CA PRO A 51 -7.62 -30.42 -5.34
C PRO A 51 -7.19 -29.66 -4.08
N TRP A 52 -7.77 -30.00 -2.93
CA TRP A 52 -7.64 -29.23 -1.67
C TRP A 52 -6.19 -28.93 -1.25
N TRP A 53 -5.26 -29.88 -1.45
CA TRP A 53 -3.85 -29.71 -1.08
C TRP A 53 -3.14 -28.67 -1.97
N ALA A 54 -3.47 -28.64 -3.26
CA ALA A 54 -2.91 -27.68 -4.21
C ALA A 54 -3.47 -26.27 -3.98
N LYS A 55 -4.70 -26.15 -3.48
CA LYS A 55 -5.29 -24.85 -3.09
C LYS A 55 -4.47 -24.15 -2.00
N ILE A 56 -3.82 -24.88 -1.10
CA ILE A 56 -2.94 -24.30 -0.08
C ILE A 56 -1.73 -23.63 -0.73
N ILE A 57 -1.04 -24.36 -1.62
CA ILE A 57 0.14 -23.84 -2.32
C ILE A 57 -0.24 -22.65 -3.20
N LEU A 58 -1.30 -22.79 -3.98
CA LEU A 58 -1.81 -21.71 -4.84
C LEU A 58 -2.27 -20.50 -4.03
N GLY A 59 -2.85 -20.70 -2.85
CA GLY A 59 -3.22 -19.63 -1.93
C GLY A 59 -2.00 -18.83 -1.44
N LEU A 60 -0.89 -19.50 -1.12
CA LEU A 60 0.37 -18.84 -0.75
C LEU A 60 0.95 -18.05 -1.93
N VAL A 61 0.97 -18.64 -3.13
CA VAL A 61 1.41 -17.96 -4.35
C VAL A 61 0.51 -16.75 -4.65
N ASN A 62 -0.80 -16.89 -4.50
CA ASN A 62 -1.76 -15.82 -4.73
C ASN A 62 -1.56 -14.66 -3.74
N GLY A 63 -1.45 -14.98 -2.44
CA GLY A 63 -1.17 -13.97 -1.41
C GLY A 63 0.16 -13.25 -1.63
N HIS A 64 1.20 -13.98 -2.05
CA HIS A 64 2.48 -13.37 -2.41
C HIS A 64 2.34 -12.44 -3.62
N ALA A 65 1.64 -12.86 -4.67
CA ALA A 65 1.38 -12.04 -5.84
C ALA A 65 0.61 -10.76 -5.48
N ILE A 66 -0.37 -10.82 -4.58
CA ILE A 66 -1.08 -9.63 -4.06
C ILE A 66 -0.10 -8.67 -3.37
N GLY A 67 0.82 -9.18 -2.54
CA GLY A 67 1.86 -8.38 -1.91
C GLY A 67 2.78 -7.69 -2.91
N VAL A 68 3.23 -8.41 -3.95
CA VAL A 68 4.03 -7.82 -5.03
C VAL A 68 3.22 -6.77 -5.81
N MET A 69 1.96 -7.05 -6.12
CA MET A 69 1.08 -6.08 -6.77
C MET A 69 0.91 -4.81 -5.94
N LEU A 70 0.83 -4.89 -4.60
CA LEU A 70 0.82 -3.68 -3.76
C LEU A 70 2.09 -2.82 -3.92
N ILE A 71 3.26 -3.44 -4.03
CA ILE A 71 4.54 -2.72 -4.26
C ILE A 71 4.52 -2.05 -5.64
N ILE A 72 4.12 -2.78 -6.68
CA ILE A 72 3.98 -2.22 -8.04
C ILE A 72 2.95 -1.08 -8.06
N GLY A 73 1.83 -1.25 -7.35
CA GLY A 73 0.82 -0.21 -7.20
C GLY A 73 1.36 1.03 -6.50
N HIS A 74 2.16 0.86 -5.45
CA HIS A 74 2.82 1.94 -4.73
C HIS A 74 3.67 2.78 -5.69
N ASP A 75 4.54 2.12 -6.46
CA ASP A 75 5.45 2.78 -7.42
C ASP A 75 4.67 3.43 -8.57
N ALA A 76 3.62 2.78 -9.07
CA ALA A 76 2.73 3.36 -10.06
C ALA A 76 2.02 4.61 -9.52
N LEU A 77 1.54 4.61 -8.28
CA LEU A 77 0.86 5.76 -7.68
C LEU A 77 1.81 6.91 -7.29
N HIS A 78 3.12 6.64 -7.18
CA HIS A 78 4.17 7.68 -7.19
C HIS A 78 4.48 8.20 -8.59
N GLY A 79 4.02 7.53 -9.64
CA GLY A 79 4.22 7.94 -11.03
C GLY A 79 5.59 7.56 -11.59
N ILE A 80 6.25 6.57 -10.98
CA ILE A 80 7.60 6.13 -11.36
C ILE A 80 7.61 4.88 -12.24
N LEU A 81 6.50 4.14 -12.34
CA LEU A 81 6.45 2.88 -13.10
C LEU A 81 6.40 3.08 -14.63
N PHE A 82 5.58 4.03 -15.11
CA PHE A 82 5.40 4.29 -16.54
C PHE A 82 5.81 5.71 -16.96
N PRO A 83 6.14 5.96 -18.25
CA PRO A 83 6.42 7.31 -18.75
C PRO A 83 5.21 8.25 -18.64
N LYS A 84 4.00 7.74 -18.94
CA LYS A 84 2.77 8.56 -18.96
C LYS A 84 2.01 8.48 -17.64
N ARG A 85 1.51 9.62 -17.17
CA ARG A 85 0.77 9.73 -15.89
C ARG A 85 -0.51 8.89 -15.85
N TRP A 86 -1.26 8.80 -16.95
CA TRP A 86 -2.51 8.03 -16.96
C TRP A 86 -2.27 6.53 -16.83
N MET A 87 -1.16 6.02 -17.38
CA MET A 87 -0.77 4.60 -17.30
C MET A 87 -0.46 4.21 -15.86
N ASN A 88 0.30 5.06 -15.17
CA ASN A 88 0.57 4.93 -13.74
C ASN A 88 -0.72 4.94 -12.90
N ARG A 89 -1.67 5.83 -13.20
CA ARG A 89 -2.97 5.85 -12.50
C ARG A 89 -3.78 4.57 -12.74
N LEU A 90 -3.77 4.04 -13.96
CA LEU A 90 -4.47 2.80 -14.31
C LEU A 90 -3.80 1.59 -13.65
N ALA A 91 -2.49 1.45 -13.81
CA ALA A 91 -1.71 0.38 -13.21
C ALA A 91 -1.83 0.39 -11.69
N GLY A 92 -1.72 1.56 -11.05
CA GLY A 92 -1.93 1.71 -9.61
C GLY A 92 -3.33 1.26 -9.17
N ARG A 93 -4.39 1.61 -9.91
CA ARG A 93 -5.75 1.13 -9.63
C ARG A 93 -5.89 -0.39 -9.74
N ILE A 94 -5.37 -0.97 -10.82
CA ILE A 94 -5.43 -2.43 -11.03
C ILE A 94 -4.61 -3.16 -9.96
N SER A 95 -3.41 -2.68 -9.67
CA SER A 95 -2.47 -3.28 -8.72
C SER A 95 -2.93 -3.19 -7.26
N MET A 96 -3.64 -2.12 -6.88
CA MET A 96 -4.20 -1.96 -5.53
C MET A 96 -5.48 -2.78 -5.30
N ALA A 97 -6.17 -3.17 -6.38
CA ALA A 97 -7.48 -3.79 -6.28
C ALA A 97 -7.49 -5.18 -5.61
N PRO A 98 -6.52 -6.09 -5.87
CA PRO A 98 -6.51 -7.40 -5.23
C PRO A 98 -6.37 -7.38 -3.71
N ALA A 99 -5.73 -6.35 -3.16
CA ALA A 99 -5.63 -6.13 -1.72
C ALA A 99 -6.74 -5.20 -1.17
N PHE A 100 -7.74 -4.89 -2.00
CA PHE A 100 -8.87 -4.02 -1.67
C PHE A 100 -8.49 -2.64 -1.12
N HIS A 101 -7.47 -2.00 -1.71
CA HIS A 101 -7.02 -0.66 -1.32
C HIS A 101 -7.70 0.44 -2.15
N PRO A 102 -8.50 1.34 -1.54
CA PRO A 102 -9.06 2.48 -2.24
C PRO A 102 -7.95 3.48 -2.59
N VAL A 103 -7.61 3.60 -3.87
CA VAL A 103 -6.51 4.46 -4.36
C VAL A 103 -6.60 5.89 -3.82
N THR A 104 -7.79 6.47 -3.74
CA THR A 104 -7.99 7.83 -3.21
C THR A 104 -7.56 7.95 -1.75
N SER A 105 -7.84 6.93 -0.92
CA SER A 105 -7.42 6.94 0.49
C SER A 105 -5.93 6.73 0.60
N TRP A 106 -5.40 5.75 -0.13
CA TRP A 106 -3.98 5.44 -0.13
C TRP A 106 -3.12 6.62 -0.57
N VAL A 107 -3.51 7.33 -1.64
CA VAL A 107 -2.78 8.54 -2.10
C VAL A 107 -2.89 9.66 -1.06
N HIS A 108 -4.00 9.76 -0.33
CA HIS A 108 -4.15 10.74 0.74
C HIS A 108 -3.24 10.41 1.94
N SER A 109 -3.31 9.19 2.45
CA SER A 109 -2.56 8.72 3.62
C SER A 109 -1.06 8.61 3.31
N HIS A 110 -0.68 7.98 2.21
CA HIS A 110 0.72 7.71 1.86
C HIS A 110 1.40 8.93 1.22
N ASN A 111 0.90 9.42 0.09
CA ASN A 111 1.58 10.50 -0.63
C ASN A 111 1.37 11.86 0.03
N GLY A 112 0.15 12.11 0.52
CA GLY A 112 -0.20 13.38 1.13
C GLY A 112 0.32 13.56 2.56
N LEU A 113 0.18 12.53 3.40
CA LEU A 113 0.51 12.62 4.82
C LEU A 113 1.86 11.97 5.15
N HIS A 114 2.07 10.71 4.81
CA HIS A 114 3.29 9.99 5.17
C HIS A 114 4.54 10.62 4.55
N HIS A 115 4.58 10.83 3.24
CA HIS A 115 5.72 11.52 2.59
C HIS A 115 5.81 13.01 2.94
N GLY A 116 4.68 13.66 3.25
CA GLY A 116 4.67 15.08 3.62
C GLY A 116 5.13 15.37 5.05
N PHE A 117 4.93 14.41 5.97
CA PHE A 117 5.13 14.60 7.41
C PHE A 117 5.78 13.37 8.07
N THR A 118 6.68 12.69 7.36
CA THR A 118 7.28 11.43 7.81
C THR A 118 7.82 11.55 9.24
N ASN A 119 7.46 10.60 10.10
CA ASN A 119 7.84 10.56 11.52
C ASN A 119 7.29 11.71 12.39
N ILE A 120 6.37 12.53 11.89
CA ILE A 120 5.67 13.54 12.71
C ILE A 120 4.39 12.92 13.26
N LYS A 121 4.42 12.56 14.55
CA LYS A 121 3.28 11.99 15.27
C LYS A 121 2.05 12.90 15.16
N GLY A 122 0.91 12.30 14.82
CA GLY A 122 -0.37 13.01 14.64
C GLY A 122 -0.56 13.65 13.28
N LYS A 123 0.47 13.65 12.41
CA LYS A 123 0.36 14.08 11.01
C LYS A 123 0.65 12.94 10.03
N ASP A 124 1.71 12.18 10.28
CA ASP A 124 2.03 10.97 9.52
C ASP A 124 0.91 9.94 9.70
N ALA A 125 0.47 9.35 8.59
CA ALA A 125 -0.50 8.25 8.61
C ALA A 125 0.10 6.91 9.09
N GLY A 126 1.43 6.84 9.22
CA GLY A 126 2.15 5.68 9.76
C GLY A 126 1.86 5.39 11.23
N PHE A 127 2.55 4.39 11.78
CA PHE A 127 2.35 3.91 13.15
C PHE A 127 3.48 4.37 14.10
N PRO A 128 3.38 5.58 14.68
CA PRO A 128 4.41 6.09 15.59
C PRO A 128 4.49 5.24 16.87
N PRO A 129 5.67 5.10 17.48
CA PRO A 129 5.80 4.45 18.77
C PRO A 129 5.01 5.20 19.85
N LEU A 130 4.43 4.41 20.76
CA LEU A 130 3.79 4.93 21.96
C LEU A 130 4.87 5.30 22.98
N ASN A 131 4.67 6.40 23.69
CA ASN A 131 5.43 6.66 24.90
C ASN A 131 4.92 5.78 26.06
N LEU A 132 5.65 5.78 27.18
CA LEU A 132 5.33 4.92 28.32
C LEU A 132 3.94 5.20 28.91
N GLN A 133 3.53 6.47 28.98
CA GLN A 133 2.23 6.86 29.53
C GLN A 133 1.09 6.38 28.62
N GLU A 134 1.21 6.60 27.31
CA GLU A 134 0.25 6.15 26.30
C GLU A 134 0.11 4.63 26.33
N TYR A 135 1.22 3.89 26.40
CA TYR A 135 1.17 2.43 26.50
C TYR A 135 0.52 1.96 27.80
N ARG A 136 0.80 2.62 28.93
CA ARG A 136 0.18 2.28 30.23
C ARG A 136 -1.33 2.52 30.22
N ALA A 137 -1.78 3.57 29.52
CA ALA A 137 -3.19 3.93 29.35
C ALA A 137 -3.97 2.98 28.42
N LEU A 138 -3.30 2.13 27.63
CA LEU A 138 -3.97 1.12 26.82
C LEU A 138 -4.72 0.11 27.71
N SER A 139 -5.87 -0.36 27.20
CA SER A 139 -6.56 -1.53 27.72
C SER A 139 -5.68 -2.78 27.64
N PHE A 140 -6.09 -3.86 28.33
CA PHE A 140 -5.39 -5.15 28.26
C PHE A 140 -5.21 -5.64 26.81
N LEU A 141 -6.28 -5.61 26.01
CA LEU A 141 -6.24 -5.97 24.59
C LEU A 141 -5.40 -5.00 23.77
N GLY A 142 -5.42 -3.70 24.10
CA GLY A 142 -4.57 -2.71 23.45
C GLY A 142 -3.09 -3.00 23.66
N LYS A 143 -2.68 -3.41 24.87
CA LYS A 143 -1.29 -3.80 25.16
C LYS A 143 -0.89 -5.06 24.40
N ILE A 144 -1.78 -6.05 24.29
CA ILE A 144 -1.54 -7.27 23.48
C ILE A 144 -1.36 -6.89 22.01
N SER A 145 -2.29 -6.13 21.44
CA SER A 145 -2.23 -5.67 20.05
C SER A 145 -0.93 -4.90 19.77
N CYS A 146 -0.53 -4.01 20.68
CA CYS A 146 0.72 -3.27 20.59
C CYS A 146 1.93 -4.21 20.58
N ARG A 147 1.98 -5.24 21.43
CA ARG A 147 3.11 -6.19 21.48
C ARG A 147 3.19 -7.04 20.20
N ILE A 148 2.05 -7.56 19.73
CA ILE A 148 1.97 -8.31 18.47
C ILE A 148 2.51 -7.44 17.34
N SER A 149 2.02 -6.20 17.23
CA SER A 149 2.43 -5.22 16.22
C SER A 149 3.93 -4.84 16.26
N ARG A 150 4.65 -5.21 17.32
CA ARG A 150 6.09 -4.98 17.49
C ARG A 150 6.93 -6.26 17.32
N SER A 151 6.34 -7.32 16.78
CA SER A 151 7.03 -8.55 16.38
C SER A 151 7.18 -8.62 14.85
N TRP A 152 8.12 -9.44 14.37
CA TRP A 152 8.36 -9.60 12.93
C TRP A 152 7.15 -10.19 12.18
N TYR A 153 6.37 -11.06 12.83
CA TYR A 153 5.18 -11.70 12.26
C TYR A 153 3.90 -10.87 12.45
N GLY A 154 3.93 -9.86 13.33
CA GLY A 154 2.77 -9.00 13.62
C GLY A 154 2.58 -7.83 12.66
N CYS A 155 3.41 -7.72 11.61
CA CYS A 155 3.27 -6.70 10.59
C CYS A 155 1.89 -6.73 9.91
N GLY A 156 1.34 -7.93 9.64
CA GLY A 156 0.00 -8.08 9.08
C GLY A 156 -1.10 -7.61 10.03
N TRP A 157 -0.94 -7.90 11.33
CA TRP A 157 -1.88 -7.43 12.37
C TRP A 157 -1.85 -5.90 12.52
N LEU A 158 -0.66 -5.31 12.60
CA LEU A 158 -0.50 -3.85 12.58
C LEU A 158 -1.15 -3.27 11.32
N TYR A 159 -0.85 -3.83 10.15
CA TYR A 159 -1.31 -3.29 8.89
C TYR A 159 -2.84 -3.33 8.80
N ILE A 160 -3.47 -4.48 9.10
CA ILE A 160 -4.92 -4.58 8.99
C ILE A 160 -5.62 -3.65 9.99
N THR A 161 -5.17 -3.62 11.26
CA THR A 161 -5.87 -2.89 12.32
C THR A 161 -5.56 -1.39 12.35
N GLU A 162 -4.32 -0.99 12.06
CA GLU A 162 -3.87 0.39 12.16
C GLU A 162 -3.89 1.13 10.83
N MET A 163 -3.64 0.44 9.70
CA MET A 163 -3.60 1.06 8.37
C MET A 163 -4.88 0.79 7.59
N TRP A 164 -5.17 -0.47 7.27
CA TRP A 164 -6.22 -0.83 6.33
C TRP A 164 -7.62 -0.41 6.82
N PHE A 165 -8.01 -0.80 8.05
CA PHE A 165 -9.32 -0.42 8.58
C PHE A 165 -9.44 1.08 8.82
N LYS A 166 -8.42 1.69 9.43
CA LYS A 166 -8.47 3.05 9.98
C LYS A 166 -8.17 4.16 8.97
N TRP A 167 -7.41 3.87 7.92
CA TRP A 167 -7.00 4.85 6.90
C TRP A 167 -7.54 4.49 5.53
N GLU A 168 -7.58 3.22 5.16
CA GLU A 168 -7.92 2.83 3.80
C GLU A 168 -9.43 2.70 3.61
N PHE A 169 -10.10 1.78 4.29
CA PHE A 169 -11.49 1.46 3.99
C PHE A 169 -12.52 2.22 4.84
N PHE A 170 -12.23 2.43 6.13
CA PHE A 170 -13.13 3.10 7.09
C PHE A 170 -12.46 4.28 7.84
N PRO A 171 -11.90 5.27 7.13
CA PRO A 171 -11.38 6.47 7.77
C PRO A 171 -12.51 7.27 8.43
N ASN A 172 -12.24 7.77 9.64
CA ASN A 172 -13.10 8.77 10.28
C ASN A 172 -12.87 10.15 9.66
N ALA A 173 -13.63 11.17 10.10
CA ALA A 173 -13.55 12.51 9.54
C ALA A 173 -12.14 13.14 9.58
N SER A 174 -11.30 12.81 10.56
CA SER A 174 -9.93 13.36 10.66
C SER A 174 -8.92 12.67 9.75
N ARG A 175 -9.27 11.49 9.19
CA ARG A 175 -8.43 10.69 8.30
C ARG A 175 -8.95 10.62 6.86
N ALA A 176 -10.17 11.11 6.63
CA ALA A 176 -10.84 10.94 5.36
C ALA A 176 -10.15 11.75 4.25
N PRO A 177 -10.03 11.18 3.05
CA PRO A 177 -9.47 11.90 1.92
C PRO A 177 -10.33 13.11 1.54
N LYS A 178 -9.67 14.18 1.08
CA LYS A 178 -10.32 15.45 0.70
C LYS A 178 -11.37 15.31 -0.42
N ASN A 179 -11.29 14.27 -1.24
CA ASN A 179 -12.22 14.03 -2.35
C ASN A 179 -13.16 12.85 -2.02
N PRO A 180 -14.30 13.09 -1.34
CA PRO A 180 -15.21 12.03 -0.91
C PRO A 180 -15.90 11.31 -2.08
N LYS A 181 -16.12 12.00 -3.21
CA LYS A 181 -16.73 11.39 -4.41
C LYS A 181 -15.80 10.38 -5.05
N ALA A 182 -14.52 10.71 -5.21
CA ALA A 182 -13.51 9.78 -5.72
C ALA A 182 -13.33 8.59 -4.77
N PHE A 183 -13.28 8.85 -3.47
CA PHE A 183 -13.19 7.79 -2.46
C PHE A 183 -14.39 6.84 -2.47
N LEU A 184 -15.61 7.37 -2.58
CA LEU A 184 -16.81 6.53 -2.71
C LEU A 184 -16.75 5.65 -3.97
N ARG A 185 -16.36 6.21 -5.11
CA ARG A 185 -16.22 5.46 -6.36
C ARG A 185 -15.22 4.32 -6.23
N ASP A 186 -14.06 4.57 -5.63
CA ASP A 186 -13.04 3.53 -5.43
C ASP A 186 -13.60 2.40 -4.56
N ARG A 187 -14.28 2.71 -3.44
CA ARG A 187 -14.89 1.67 -2.59
C ARG A 187 -16.00 0.90 -3.29
N LEU A 188 -16.83 1.55 -4.10
CA LEU A 188 -17.87 0.86 -4.87
C LEU A 188 -17.26 -0.11 -5.90
N GLN A 189 -16.17 0.31 -6.56
CA GLN A 189 -15.42 -0.56 -7.49
C GLN A 189 -14.83 -1.77 -6.76
N LEU A 190 -14.23 -1.56 -5.59
CA LEU A 190 -13.66 -2.63 -4.77
C LEU A 190 -14.73 -3.56 -4.18
N PHE A 191 -15.88 -3.02 -3.79
CA PHE A 191 -17.01 -3.81 -3.34
C PHE A 191 -17.57 -4.68 -4.48
N ALA A 192 -17.73 -4.12 -5.67
CA ALA A 192 -18.13 -4.89 -6.85
C ALA A 192 -17.11 -5.98 -7.19
N LEU A 193 -15.81 -5.68 -7.11
CA LEU A 193 -14.74 -6.67 -7.27
C LEU A 193 -14.82 -7.76 -6.21
N PHE A 194 -15.06 -7.41 -4.94
CA PHE A 194 -15.20 -8.37 -3.84
C PHE A 194 -16.37 -9.32 -4.10
N VAL A 195 -17.53 -8.80 -4.47
CA VAL A 195 -18.71 -9.62 -4.81
C VAL A 195 -18.40 -10.55 -5.98
N ALA A 196 -17.80 -10.03 -7.06
CA ALA A 196 -17.43 -10.84 -8.22
C ALA A 196 -16.41 -11.93 -7.85
N TRP A 197 -15.39 -11.60 -7.06
CA TRP A 197 -14.37 -12.54 -6.61
C TRP A 197 -14.98 -13.66 -5.76
N ILE A 198 -15.77 -13.34 -4.73
CA ILE A 198 -16.40 -14.35 -3.88
C ILE A 198 -17.36 -15.24 -4.69
N SER A 199 -18.11 -14.65 -5.64
CA SER A 199 -19.02 -15.40 -6.51
C SER A 199 -18.30 -16.40 -7.43
N LEU A 200 -17.02 -16.18 -7.74
CA LEU A 200 -16.21 -17.10 -8.54
C LEU A 200 -15.59 -18.25 -7.69
N LEU A 201 -15.59 -18.11 -6.37
CA LEU A 201 -15.01 -19.10 -5.44
C LEU A 201 -16.03 -20.08 -4.86
N ILE A 202 -17.33 -19.80 -5.02
CA ILE A 202 -18.46 -20.63 -4.59
C ILE A 202 -18.97 -21.41 -5.80
#